data_AF-A0AAD7J6K6-F1
#
_entry.id   AF-A0AAD7J6K6-F1
#
_cell.length_a   1.000
_cell.length_b   1.000
_cell.length_c   1.000
_cell.angle_alpha   90.00
_cell.angle_beta   90.00
_cell.angle_gamma   90.00
#
_symmetry.space_group_name_H-M   'P 1'
#
loop_
_entity.id
_entity.type
_entity.pdbx_description
1 polymer ?
#
loop_
_entity_poly.entity_id
_entity_poly.type
_entity_poly.pdbx_seq_one_letter_code
_entity_poly.pdbx_strand_id
1 'polypeptide(L)'
;MPSNAPAWLRGCVGVLQTEDLGCHFTALVAALVKLESAYGFDDTKYGAAIPAEHRPTEVTQWIRGGRDRTKKVPKIGNLVKYVKVWQTWWNSLQPEWRRRDGEGNLMAGGEVGYGAADAWGVLDTGGPNGWLSVVASLYFWGVCSGQSVEMKGRWDAAVQDVMWMLEGLTAAF
;
A
#
# COMPACT_ATOMS: atom_id res chain seq x y z
N MET A 1 17.79 -1.92 4.29
CA MET A 1 17.32 -0.53 4.51
C MET A 1 18.47 0.41 4.16
N PRO A 2 18.26 1.44 3.30
CA PRO A 2 19.28 2.45 3.01
C PRO A 2 19.71 3.25 4.25
N SER A 3 20.98 3.64 4.34
CA SER A 3 21.54 4.38 5.48
C SER A 3 20.93 5.77 5.62
N ASN A 4 20.62 6.42 4.50
CA ASN A 4 19.98 7.73 4.42
C ASN A 4 18.45 7.69 4.56
N ALA A 5 17.83 6.52 4.77
CA ALA A 5 16.39 6.43 4.96
C ALA A 5 15.93 7.33 6.13
N PRO A 6 14.75 7.95 6.08
CA PRO A 6 14.26 8.76 7.18
C PRO A 6 13.80 7.90 8.37
N ALA A 7 13.76 8.50 9.56
CA ALA A 7 13.38 7.79 10.79
C ALA A 7 11.96 7.21 10.73
N TRP A 8 11.02 7.92 10.11
CA TRP A 8 9.63 7.47 9.96
C TRP A 8 9.54 6.16 9.16
N LEU A 9 10.33 6.04 8.07
CA LEU A 9 10.31 4.87 7.21
C LEU A 9 10.91 3.67 7.94
N ARG A 10 12.04 3.86 8.63
CA ARG A 10 12.65 2.82 9.47
C ARG A 10 11.70 2.32 10.54
N GLY A 11 11.06 3.23 11.28
CA GLY A 11 10.11 2.88 12.34
C GLY A 11 8.92 2.11 11.79
N CYS A 12 8.34 2.59 10.67
CA CYS A 12 7.17 1.94 10.08
C CYS A 12 7.51 0.58 9.46
N VAL A 13 8.63 0.43 8.74
CA VAL A 13 9.07 -0.88 8.22
C VAL A 13 9.32 -1.86 9.37
N GLY A 14 9.89 -1.40 10.49
CA GLY A 14 10.02 -2.23 11.68
C GLY A 14 8.67 -2.74 12.21
N VAL A 15 7.60 -1.94 12.13
CA VAL A 15 6.23 -2.37 12.48
C VAL A 15 5.67 -3.37 11.46
N LEU A 16 5.87 -3.13 10.15
CA LEU A 16 5.38 -4.00 9.07
C LEU A 16 6.07 -5.36 9.03
N GLN A 17 7.15 -5.54 9.80
CA GLN A 17 7.92 -6.78 9.87
C GLN A 17 7.81 -7.48 11.23
N THR A 18 6.90 -7.06 12.12
CA THR A 18 6.75 -7.73 13.42
C THR A 18 6.11 -9.12 13.31
N GLU A 19 5.34 -9.36 12.25
CA GLU A 19 4.74 -10.65 11.93
C GLU A 19 5.27 -11.15 10.57
N ASP A 20 5.54 -12.46 10.47
CA ASP A 20 5.91 -13.09 9.20
C ASP A 20 4.66 -13.40 8.39
N LEU A 21 4.40 -12.57 7.39
CA LEU A 21 3.29 -12.75 6.43
C LEU A 21 3.75 -13.44 5.13
N GLY A 22 4.99 -13.93 5.06
CA GLY A 22 5.53 -14.63 3.91
C GLY A 22 6.26 -13.73 2.90
N CYS A 23 6.80 -14.39 1.87
CA CYS A 23 7.74 -13.77 0.92
C CYS A 23 7.11 -12.67 0.05
N HIS A 24 5.85 -12.81 -0.36
CA HIS A 24 5.18 -11.80 -1.20
C HIS A 24 5.04 -10.46 -0.47
N PHE A 25 4.59 -10.48 0.80
CA PHE A 25 4.49 -9.26 1.58
C PHE A 25 5.86 -8.68 1.94
N THR A 26 6.84 -9.55 2.24
CA THR A 26 8.23 -9.12 2.47
C THR A 26 8.80 -8.40 1.24
N ALA A 27 8.54 -8.92 0.04
CA ALA A 27 8.94 -8.30 -1.21
C ALA A 27 8.22 -6.96 -1.42
N LEU A 28 6.92 -6.87 -1.10
CA LEU A 28 6.16 -5.62 -1.19
C LEU A 28 6.74 -4.52 -0.28
N VAL A 29 7.12 -4.87 0.96
CA VAL A 29 7.80 -3.92 1.87
C VAL A 29 9.15 -3.47 1.31
N ALA A 30 9.91 -4.37 0.69
CA ALA A 30 11.16 -4.01 0.02
C ALA A 30 10.94 -3.08 -1.18
N ALA A 31 9.88 -3.32 -1.96
CA ALA A 31 9.50 -2.48 -3.09
C ALA A 31 9.10 -1.07 -2.63
N LEU A 32 8.34 -0.94 -1.53
CA LEU A 32 8.06 0.36 -0.91
C LEU A 32 9.34 1.13 -0.57
N VAL A 33 10.31 0.48 0.06
CA VAL A 33 11.59 1.12 0.40
C VAL A 33 12.35 1.55 -0.86
N LYS A 34 12.29 0.75 -1.94
CA LYS A 34 12.89 1.08 -3.23
C LYS A 34 12.25 2.33 -3.85
N LEU A 35 10.92 2.40 -3.86
CA LEU A 35 10.19 3.56 -4.36
C LEU A 35 10.53 4.83 -3.58
N GLU A 36 10.48 4.78 -2.25
CA GLU A 36 10.83 5.94 -1.40
C GLU A 36 12.29 6.38 -1.63
N SER A 37 13.19 5.42 -1.87
CA SER A 37 14.58 5.72 -2.25
C SER A 37 14.71 6.33 -3.64
N ALA A 38 13.86 5.95 -4.61
CA ALA A 38 13.83 6.53 -5.95
C ALA A 38 13.34 7.99 -5.91
N TYR A 39 12.40 8.31 -5.03
CA TYR A 39 12.04 9.69 -4.68
C TYR A 39 13.13 10.44 -3.90
N GLY A 40 14.27 9.80 -3.60
CA GLY A 40 15.34 10.42 -2.81
C GLY A 40 14.94 10.75 -1.37
N PHE A 41 13.85 10.18 -0.87
CA PHE A 41 13.20 10.57 0.38
C PHE A 41 12.79 12.05 0.43
N ASP A 42 12.44 12.64 -0.73
CA ASP A 42 12.11 14.06 -0.86
C ASP A 42 10.83 14.42 -0.08
N ASP A 43 11.01 15.28 0.92
CA ASP A 43 9.95 15.77 1.80
C ASP A 43 8.88 16.60 1.05
N THR A 44 9.19 17.15 -0.13
CA THR A 44 8.24 17.95 -0.91
C THR A 44 7.10 17.10 -1.46
N LYS A 45 7.34 15.82 -1.76
CA LYS A 45 6.33 14.86 -2.17
C LYS A 45 5.46 14.39 -0.99
N TYR A 46 5.92 14.53 0.26
CA TYR A 46 5.16 14.13 1.46
C TYR A 46 3.89 14.97 1.70
N GLY A 47 3.79 16.14 1.05
CA GLY A 47 2.62 17.01 1.09
C GLY A 47 1.43 16.48 0.28
N ALA A 48 1.67 15.67 -0.77
CA ALA A 48 0.64 15.09 -1.61
C ALA A 48 0.12 13.78 -0.99
N ALA A 49 -0.70 13.86 0.05
CA ALA A 49 -1.27 12.66 0.65
C ALA A 49 -2.18 11.91 -0.34
N ILE A 50 -2.13 10.57 -0.32
CA ILE A 50 -3.18 9.76 -0.96
C ILE A 50 -4.53 10.23 -0.41
N PRO A 51 -5.59 10.35 -1.24
CA PRO A 51 -6.92 10.71 -0.78
C PRO A 51 -7.40 9.86 0.41
N ALA A 52 -8.08 10.53 1.36
CA ALA A 52 -8.67 9.87 2.52
C ALA A 52 -10.08 9.31 2.25
N GLU A 53 -10.65 9.64 1.09
CA GLU A 53 -11.94 9.13 0.66
C GLU A 53 -11.92 7.60 0.63
N HIS A 54 -12.97 6.98 1.16
CA HIS A 54 -13.13 5.53 1.31
C HIS A 54 -12.05 4.78 2.12
N ARG A 55 -11.02 5.45 2.64
CA ARG A 55 -9.94 4.83 3.40
C ARG A 55 -10.47 4.03 4.59
N PRO A 56 -10.01 2.78 4.81
CA PRO A 56 -10.38 2.02 6.00
C PRO A 56 -10.08 2.79 7.29
N THR A 57 -11.03 2.73 8.24
CA THR A 57 -10.96 3.48 9.50
C THR A 57 -9.71 3.14 10.31
N GLU A 58 -9.26 1.90 10.24
CA GLU A 58 -8.08 1.34 10.88
C GLU A 58 -6.80 2.04 10.39
N VAL A 59 -6.71 2.34 9.08
CA VAL A 59 -5.60 3.09 8.50
C VAL A 59 -5.61 4.53 9.01
N THR A 60 -6.79 5.15 9.07
CA THR A 60 -6.94 6.50 9.63
C THR A 60 -6.54 6.56 11.10
N GLN A 61 -6.95 5.57 11.89
CA GLN A 61 -6.57 5.45 13.31
C GLN A 61 -5.08 5.26 13.48
N TRP A 62 -4.45 4.41 12.66
CA TRP A 62 -3.01 4.17 12.69
C TRP A 62 -2.21 5.44 12.36
N ILE A 63 -2.62 6.17 11.32
CA ILE A 63 -2.02 7.46 10.95
C ILE A 63 -2.15 8.48 12.09
N ARG A 64 -3.36 8.64 12.66
CA ARG A 64 -3.62 9.56 13.78
C ARG A 64 -2.88 9.16 15.06
N GLY A 65 -2.70 7.87 15.28
CA GLY A 65 -1.92 7.31 16.38
C GLY A 65 -0.40 7.45 16.19
N GLY A 66 0.07 8.13 15.15
CA GLY A 66 1.49 8.34 14.91
C GLY A 66 2.23 7.10 14.41
N ARG A 67 1.53 6.13 13.80
CA ARG A 67 2.09 4.98 13.08
C ARG A 67 3.01 4.11 13.94
N ASP A 68 4.32 4.31 13.82
CA ASP A 68 5.38 3.58 14.51
C ASP A 68 5.51 3.96 15.99
N ARG A 69 5.04 5.14 16.38
CA ARG A 69 5.12 5.63 17.76
C ARG A 69 4.40 4.74 18.77
N THR A 70 3.28 4.15 18.37
CA THR A 70 2.50 3.28 19.27
C THR A 70 2.87 1.81 19.14
N LYS A 71 3.53 1.42 18.05
CA LYS A 71 3.78 0.02 17.62
C LYS A 71 2.53 -0.88 17.64
N LYS A 72 1.33 -0.31 17.80
CA LYS A 72 0.08 -1.03 17.91
C LYS A 72 -0.56 -1.11 16.54
N VAL A 73 -0.69 -2.33 16.05
CA VAL A 73 -1.46 -2.64 14.84
C VAL A 73 -2.95 -2.52 15.17
N PRO A 74 -3.75 -1.76 14.38
CA PRO A 74 -5.19 -1.71 14.57
C PRO A 74 -5.81 -3.10 14.45
N LYS A 75 -6.73 -3.41 15.36
CA LYS A 75 -7.45 -4.69 15.33
C LYS A 75 -8.62 -4.59 14.37
N ILE A 76 -8.67 -5.46 13.34
CA ILE A 76 -9.80 -5.53 12.42
C ILE A 76 -10.91 -6.37 13.07
N GLY A 77 -12.02 -5.73 13.44
CA GLY A 77 -13.14 -6.40 14.09
C GLY A 77 -13.97 -7.29 13.15
N ASN A 78 -14.08 -6.91 11.88
CA ASN A 78 -14.78 -7.69 10.84
C ASN A 78 -13.98 -7.66 9.55
N LEU A 79 -13.27 -8.77 9.28
CA LEU A 79 -12.37 -8.85 8.13
C LEU A 79 -13.13 -8.77 6.80
N VAL A 80 -14.30 -9.41 6.68
CA VAL A 80 -15.10 -9.38 5.45
C VAL A 80 -15.48 -7.95 5.09
N LYS A 81 -15.92 -7.16 6.08
CA LYS A 81 -16.25 -5.75 5.88
C LYS A 81 -15.00 -4.93 5.53
N TYR A 82 -13.89 -5.18 6.22
CA TYR A 82 -12.62 -4.51 5.94
C TYR A 82 -12.17 -4.72 4.50
N VAL A 83 -12.20 -5.96 4.00
CA VAL A 83 -11.82 -6.29 2.63
C VAL A 83 -12.65 -5.51 1.61
N LYS A 84 -13.98 -5.42 1.81
CA LYS A 84 -14.85 -4.63 0.92
C LYS A 84 -14.49 -3.15 0.92
N VAL A 85 -14.29 -2.56 2.11
CA VAL A 85 -13.90 -1.14 2.23
C VAL A 85 -12.52 -0.90 1.60
N TRP A 86 -11.57 -1.81 1.84
CA TRP A 86 -10.24 -1.75 1.26
C TRP A 86 -10.31 -1.81 -0.27
N GLN A 87 -11.11 -2.71 -0.83
CA GLN A 87 -11.31 -2.81 -2.28
C GLN A 87 -11.90 -1.53 -2.86
N THR A 88 -12.91 -0.93 -2.21
CA THR A 88 -13.47 0.36 -2.66
C THR A 88 -12.41 1.46 -2.64
N TRP A 89 -11.64 1.56 -1.57
CA TRP A 89 -10.56 2.53 -1.46
C TRP A 89 -9.48 2.29 -2.52
N TRP A 90 -8.97 1.07 -2.66
CA TRP A 90 -7.94 0.76 -3.64
C TRP A 90 -8.39 1.08 -5.06
N ASN A 91 -9.65 0.75 -5.40
CA ASN A 91 -10.25 1.08 -6.68
C ASN A 91 -10.33 2.58 -6.97
N SER A 92 -10.61 3.42 -5.96
CA SER A 92 -10.70 4.88 -6.13
C SER A 92 -9.34 5.55 -6.30
N LEU A 93 -8.25 4.87 -5.97
CA LEU A 93 -6.88 5.36 -6.16
C LEU A 93 -6.31 5.03 -7.53
N GLN A 94 -6.93 4.11 -8.28
CA GLN A 94 -6.35 3.65 -9.52
C GLN A 94 -6.42 4.72 -10.62
N PRO A 95 -5.35 4.87 -11.41
CA PRO A 95 -5.36 5.80 -12.53
C PRO A 95 -6.31 5.34 -13.64
N GLU A 96 -6.76 6.26 -14.48
CA GLU A 96 -7.76 6.00 -15.53
C GLU A 96 -7.29 4.96 -16.56
N TRP A 97 -5.99 4.85 -16.80
CA TRP A 97 -5.43 3.86 -17.74
C TRP A 97 -5.52 2.42 -17.22
N ARG A 98 -5.83 2.21 -15.94
CA ARG A 98 -5.90 0.88 -15.33
C ARG A 98 -6.99 0.04 -15.99
N ARG A 99 -6.61 -1.11 -16.55
CA ARG A 99 -7.57 -2.03 -17.18
C ARG A 99 -8.56 -2.56 -16.16
N ARG A 100 -9.83 -2.65 -16.56
CA ARG A 100 -10.90 -3.30 -15.81
C ARG A 100 -11.54 -4.42 -16.64
N ASP A 101 -12.02 -5.47 -15.98
CA ASP A 101 -12.82 -6.50 -16.62
C ASP A 101 -14.27 -6.01 -16.87
N GLY A 102 -15.11 -6.89 -17.46
CA GLY A 102 -16.52 -6.57 -17.73
C GLY A 102 -17.38 -6.34 -16.48
N GLU A 103 -16.87 -6.66 -15.29
CA GLU A 103 -17.51 -6.47 -13.99
C GLU A 103 -16.94 -5.25 -13.23
N GLY A 104 -15.93 -4.57 -13.81
CA GLY A 104 -15.28 -3.41 -13.22
C GLY A 104 -14.13 -3.74 -12.27
N ASN A 105 -13.75 -5.02 -12.12
CA ASN A 105 -12.62 -5.43 -11.30
C ASN A 105 -11.30 -5.05 -11.96
N LEU A 106 -10.32 -4.70 -11.13
CA LEU A 106 -8.98 -4.34 -11.60
C LEU A 106 -8.29 -5.54 -12.23
N MET A 107 -7.64 -5.30 -13.35
CA MET A 107 -6.78 -6.27 -14.02
C MET A 107 -5.39 -5.69 -14.23
N ALA A 108 -4.38 -6.54 -14.15
CA ALA A 108 -3.07 -6.23 -14.72
C ALA A 108 -3.22 -5.87 -16.21
N GLY A 109 -2.62 -4.75 -16.62
CA GLY A 109 -2.74 -4.21 -17.98
C GLY A 109 -3.12 -2.72 -18.02
N GLY A 110 -3.17 -2.18 -19.24
CA GLY A 110 -3.23 -0.73 -19.48
C GLY A 110 -1.87 -0.19 -19.90
N GLU A 111 -1.33 -0.70 -21.02
CA GLU A 111 0.08 -0.56 -21.43
C GLU A 111 0.52 0.89 -21.67
N VAL A 112 -0.41 1.80 -21.96
CA VAL A 112 -0.04 3.20 -22.30
C VAL A 112 0.41 4.00 -21.06
N GLY A 113 -0.06 3.66 -19.86
CA GLY A 113 0.26 4.39 -18.63
C GLY A 113 1.29 3.71 -17.73
N TYR A 114 1.51 2.41 -17.88
CA TYR A 114 2.43 1.67 -17.01
C TYR A 114 3.89 2.07 -17.26
N GLY A 115 4.56 2.60 -16.23
CA GLY A 115 5.94 3.08 -16.32
C GLY A 115 6.08 4.50 -16.90
N ALA A 116 4.97 5.18 -17.22
CA ALA A 116 4.99 6.57 -17.67
C ALA A 116 4.89 7.54 -16.49
N ALA A 117 5.83 8.47 -16.36
CA ALA A 117 5.97 9.36 -15.18
C ALA A 117 4.69 10.12 -14.82
N ASP A 118 3.99 10.70 -15.80
CA ASP A 118 2.82 11.56 -15.56
C ASP A 118 1.48 10.79 -15.50
N ALA A 119 1.50 9.45 -15.58
CA ALA A 119 0.29 8.65 -15.70
C ALA A 119 -0.30 8.20 -14.35
N TRP A 120 0.44 8.33 -13.24
CA TRP A 120 0.09 7.69 -11.96
C TRP A 120 -0.89 8.50 -11.10
N GLY A 121 -1.19 9.75 -11.46
CA GLY A 121 -2.16 10.58 -10.76
C GLY A 121 -1.87 10.69 -9.26
N VAL A 122 -2.87 10.37 -8.44
CA VAL A 122 -2.77 10.45 -6.97
C VAL A 122 -1.78 9.43 -6.36
N LEU A 123 -1.33 8.45 -7.15
CA LEU A 123 -0.34 7.46 -6.72
C LEU A 123 1.11 7.89 -6.99
N ASP A 124 1.37 8.97 -7.75
CA ASP A 124 2.69 9.63 -7.81
C ASP A 124 2.94 10.43 -6.52
N THR A 125 3.10 9.71 -5.43
CA THR A 125 3.33 10.29 -4.11
C THR A 125 4.26 9.43 -3.27
N GLY A 126 5.14 10.10 -2.53
CA GLY A 126 6.03 9.47 -1.56
C GLY A 126 5.63 9.81 -0.12
N GLY A 127 6.31 9.18 0.82
CA GLY A 127 6.29 9.59 2.20
C GLY A 127 5.29 8.92 3.12
N PRO A 128 5.19 9.44 4.36
CA PRO A 128 4.42 8.80 5.42
C PRO A 128 2.90 8.80 5.17
N ASN A 129 2.41 9.60 4.22
CA ASN A 129 1.00 9.65 3.80
C ASN A 129 0.77 9.04 2.41
N GLY A 130 1.82 8.56 1.75
CA GLY A 130 1.77 7.93 0.44
C GLY A 130 1.53 6.42 0.53
N TRP A 131 2.29 5.66 -0.27
CA TRP A 131 2.22 4.20 -0.39
C TRP A 131 2.36 3.44 0.93
N LEU A 132 3.04 4.02 1.93
CA LEU A 132 3.09 3.44 3.27
C LEU A 132 1.69 3.11 3.81
N SER A 133 0.70 3.96 3.54
CA SER A 133 -0.67 3.76 4.01
C SER A 133 -1.32 2.52 3.38
N VAL A 134 -1.05 2.28 2.09
CA VAL A 134 -1.56 1.12 1.34
C VAL A 134 -0.88 -0.15 1.83
N VAL A 135 0.45 -0.15 1.95
CA VAL A 135 1.19 -1.33 2.45
C VAL A 135 0.82 -1.66 3.90
N ALA A 136 0.66 -0.64 4.76
CA ALA A 136 0.19 -0.85 6.14
C ALA A 136 -1.22 -1.44 6.20
N SER A 137 -2.13 -1.02 5.32
CA SER A 137 -3.47 -1.59 5.27
C SER A 137 -3.47 -3.09 4.93
N LEU A 138 -2.60 -3.53 4.02
CA LEU A 138 -2.40 -4.94 3.70
C LEU A 138 -1.74 -5.70 4.83
N TYR A 139 -0.84 -5.07 5.59
CA TYR A 139 -0.29 -5.67 6.81
C TYR A 139 -1.39 -5.97 7.82
N PHE A 140 -2.27 -5.01 8.10
CA PHE A 140 -3.36 -5.19 9.07
C PHE A 140 -4.29 -6.34 8.66
N TRP A 141 -4.62 -6.39 7.36
CA TRP A 141 -5.38 -7.51 6.79
C TRP A 141 -4.63 -8.82 7.00
N GLY A 142 -3.37 -8.94 6.57
CA GLY A 142 -2.60 -10.18 6.64
C GLY A 142 -2.51 -10.74 8.07
N VAL A 143 -2.25 -9.88 9.05
CA VAL A 143 -2.24 -10.24 10.49
C VAL A 143 -3.60 -10.78 10.94
N CYS A 144 -4.71 -10.26 10.40
CA CYS A 144 -6.06 -10.65 10.78
C CYS A 144 -6.65 -11.81 9.94
N SER A 145 -6.00 -12.23 8.85
CA SER A 145 -6.51 -13.27 7.94
C SER A 145 -6.60 -14.67 8.58
N GLY A 146 -5.92 -14.89 9.71
CA GLY A 146 -5.99 -16.14 10.47
C GLY A 146 -5.62 -17.36 9.62
N GLN A 147 -6.45 -18.41 9.65
CA GLN A 147 -6.27 -19.65 8.87
C GLN A 147 -7.24 -19.78 7.68
N SER A 148 -8.07 -18.76 7.40
CA SER A 148 -9.03 -18.83 6.29
C SER A 148 -8.30 -18.83 4.95
N VAL A 149 -8.43 -19.94 4.20
CA VAL A 149 -7.82 -20.09 2.87
C VAL A 149 -8.36 -19.04 1.90
N GLU A 150 -9.68 -18.79 1.93
CA GLU A 150 -10.32 -17.77 1.08
C GLU A 150 -9.78 -16.37 1.39
N MET A 151 -9.71 -15.98 2.66
CA MET A 151 -9.23 -14.64 3.04
C MET A 151 -7.74 -14.46 2.76
N LYS A 152 -6.94 -15.52 2.93
CA LYS A 152 -5.53 -15.51 2.53
C LYS A 152 -5.37 -15.38 1.02
N GLY A 153 -6.16 -16.09 0.22
CA GLY A 153 -6.12 -15.98 -1.23
C GLY A 153 -6.47 -14.58 -1.73
N ARG A 154 -7.51 -13.95 -1.14
CA ARG A 154 -7.86 -12.56 -1.45
C ARG A 154 -6.79 -11.57 -1.02
N TRP A 155 -6.19 -11.77 0.14
CA TRP A 155 -5.10 -10.94 0.64
C TRP A 155 -3.87 -11.05 -0.27
N ASP A 156 -3.50 -12.26 -0.67
CA ASP A 156 -2.35 -12.50 -1.54
C ASP A 156 -2.54 -11.87 -2.93
N ALA A 157 -3.73 -12.01 -3.51
CA ALA A 157 -4.09 -11.32 -4.75
C ALA A 157 -3.98 -9.78 -4.62
N ALA A 158 -4.41 -9.22 -3.49
CA ALA A 158 -4.28 -7.79 -3.23
C ALA A 158 -2.82 -7.35 -3.06
N VAL A 159 -1.98 -8.15 -2.39
CA VAL A 159 -0.53 -7.92 -2.28
C VAL A 159 0.13 -7.91 -3.65
N GLN A 160 -0.20 -8.88 -4.51
CA GLN A 160 0.35 -8.96 -5.86
C GLN A 160 -0.10 -7.78 -6.74
N ASP A 161 -1.36 -7.34 -6.64
CA ASP A 161 -1.84 -6.18 -7.40
C ASP A 161 -1.14 -4.88 -6.98
N VAL A 162 -1.03 -4.64 -5.67
CA VAL A 162 -0.31 -3.47 -5.12
C VAL A 162 1.17 -3.52 -5.51
N MET A 163 1.80 -4.71 -5.47
CA MET A 163 3.18 -4.88 -5.91
C MET A 163 3.36 -4.47 -7.37
N TRP A 164 2.48 -4.96 -8.26
CA TRP A 164 2.55 -4.64 -9.69
C TRP A 164 2.45 -3.14 -9.94
N MET A 165 1.55 -2.43 -9.23
CA MET A 165 1.42 -0.98 -9.34
C MET A 165 2.67 -0.25 -8.82
N LEU A 166 3.22 -0.69 -7.69
CA LEU A 166 4.40 -0.08 -7.08
C LEU A 166 5.64 -0.25 -7.98
N GLU A 167 5.82 -1.44 -8.57
CA GLU A 167 6.90 -1.73 -9.52
C GLU A 167 6.81 -0.84 -10.76
N GLY A 168 5.60 -0.66 -11.31
CA GLY A 168 5.39 0.20 -12.47
C GLY A 168 5.71 1.66 -12.18
N LEU A 169 5.28 2.17 -11.02
CA LEU A 169 5.59 3.54 -10.61
C LEU A 169 7.09 3.70 -10.41
N THR A 170 7.74 2.71 -9.79
CA THR A 170 9.19 2.73 -9.57
C THR A 170 9.96 2.70 -10.89
N ALA A 171 9.44 2.05 -11.93
CA ALA A 171 10.05 2.00 -13.26
C ALA A 171 9.95 3.32 -14.04
N ALA A 172 9.18 4.29 -13.54
CA ALA A 172 9.06 5.61 -14.14
C ALA A 172 10.17 6.61 -13.70
N PHE A 173 11.08 6.19 -12.80
CA PHE A 173 12.26 6.93 -12.34
C PHE A 173 13.53 6.42 -13.04
#